data_AF-G7MBT8-F1
#
_entry.id   AF-G7MBT8-F1
#
_cell.length_a   1.000
_cell.length_b   1.000
_cell.length_c   1.000
_cell.angle_alpha   90.00
_cell.angle_beta   90.00
_cell.angle_gamma   90.00
#
_symmetry.space_group_name_H-M   'P 1'
#
loop_
_entity.id
_entity.type
_entity.pdbx_description
1 polymer ?
#
loop_
_entity_poly.entity_id
_entity_poly.type
_entity_poly.pdbx_seq_one_letter_code
_entity_poly.pdbx_strand_id
1 'polypeptide(L)'
;MYCEKLKSIVKQIESIKLNINNEFIARFDKCIKDNTTERERLKLNPIKIANEMGISQELVMKFFNIGKKVELFKAIAFYSCPCGEYFEIFNFDKTECVNGCEADIINNKDRVFIYFELLEEVDECDLDIGEIYQMDYISSDDLGNFRSSYDEYEKVIGEEDAKNLLNNVVNNNELKEISIIHISDLHFGSDYNTGMDNKAGLMNIRNMSPDIFESFSKKVTELNASYLIISGDITSKNEEKGFIEFKDKISKLGIGSDKIYIVPGNHECDRNRESEDGQFALFASYTRGFKTIYSDEAYILDENNKIFIYGFNSVNFKKENEKELFYIKNEEFDKLDYICKQLNQQKEDFDSYTKIAVIHNNLIPHPNIEIKEYAEVLNLFLIKYKLVKLGFKLVCSGHKHEELIEKHTVYSDENESEIVLASAPSLCGSVFNGKNGFQIIKILNTSENKASKFIINKYETNILNDFKFKGKTEINLNN
;
A
#
# COMPACT_ATOMS: atom_id res chain seq x y z
N MET A 1 27.18 22.59 7.67
CA MET A 1 26.72 22.35 6.28
C MET A 1 25.53 21.40 6.31
N TYR A 2 24.44 21.88 6.90
CA TYR A 2 23.11 21.28 6.90
C TYR A 2 22.09 22.38 6.56
N CYS A 3 22.53 23.28 5.68
CA CYS A 3 22.25 24.71 5.82
C CYS A 3 20.75 24.99 5.77
N GLU A 4 20.01 24.32 4.90
CA GLU A 4 18.59 24.63 4.72
C GLU A 4 17.69 24.06 5.82
N LYS A 5 17.89 22.81 6.28
CA LYS A 5 17.12 22.25 7.40
C LYS A 5 17.55 22.80 8.77
N LEU A 6 18.85 22.99 9.02
CA LEU A 6 19.28 23.68 10.23
C LEU A 6 18.83 25.15 10.24
N LYS A 7 18.83 25.85 9.10
CA LYS A 7 18.23 27.20 9.01
C LYS A 7 16.71 27.16 9.16
N SER A 8 16.03 26.08 8.76
CA SER A 8 14.58 25.96 8.89
C SER A 8 14.16 25.91 10.36
N ILE A 9 15.02 25.38 11.25
CA ILE A 9 14.84 25.48 12.70
C ILE A 9 14.78 26.95 13.13
N VAL A 10 15.74 27.77 12.72
CA VAL A 10 15.80 29.21 13.11
C VAL A 10 14.55 29.97 12.66
N LYS A 11 13.87 29.52 11.59
CA LYS A 11 12.64 30.13 11.08
C LYS A 11 11.39 29.79 11.91
N GLN A 12 11.46 28.82 12.82
CA GLN A 12 10.32 28.45 13.68
C GLN A 12 10.05 29.50 14.75
N ILE A 13 8.77 29.73 15.06
CA ILE A 13 8.34 30.72 16.05
C ILE A 13 8.90 30.38 17.44
N GLU A 14 8.96 29.09 17.77
CA GLU A 14 9.51 28.55 19.00
C GLU A 14 11.00 28.83 19.14
N SER A 15 11.77 28.73 18.04
CA SER A 15 13.20 29.04 18.03
C SER A 15 13.48 30.49 18.39
N ILE A 16 12.65 31.43 17.92
CA ILE A 16 12.76 32.85 18.25
C ILE A 16 12.55 33.06 19.76
N LYS A 17 11.55 32.41 20.36
CA LYS A 17 11.28 32.50 21.80
C LYS A 17 12.41 31.94 22.66
N LEU A 18 13.12 30.94 22.15
CA LEU A 18 14.21 30.25 22.84
C LEU A 18 15.61 30.82 22.52
N ASN A 19 15.67 31.90 21.72
CA ASN A 19 16.93 32.48 21.22
C ASN A 19 17.81 31.46 20.47
N ILE A 20 17.20 30.49 19.78
CA ILE A 20 17.86 29.55 18.88
C ILE A 20 18.09 30.29 17.55
N ASN A 21 19.27 30.87 17.40
CA ASN A 21 19.67 31.68 16.25
C ASN A 21 20.78 31.00 15.43
N ASN A 22 21.28 31.66 14.39
CA ASN A 22 22.32 31.10 13.53
C ASN A 22 23.63 30.77 14.28
N GLU A 23 23.95 31.49 15.36
CA GLU A 23 25.13 31.22 16.18
C GLU A 23 24.94 29.93 17.00
N PHE A 24 23.75 29.73 17.58
CA PHE A 24 23.39 28.47 18.24
C PHE A 24 23.52 27.29 17.27
N ILE A 25 22.96 27.43 16.07
CA ILE A 25 23.02 26.41 15.02
C ILE A 25 24.46 26.11 14.61
N ALA A 26 25.31 27.13 14.46
CA ALA A 26 26.72 26.94 14.12
C ALA A 26 27.48 26.18 15.22
N ARG A 27 27.19 26.49 16.50
CA ARG A 27 27.75 25.75 17.64
C ARG A 27 27.28 24.30 17.68
N PHE A 28 26.01 24.04 17.36
CA PHE A 28 25.46 22.68 17.29
C PHE A 28 26.08 21.87 16.14
N ASP A 29 26.14 22.44 14.93
CA ASP A 29 26.80 21.84 13.75
C ASP A 29 28.25 21.44 14.08
N LYS A 30 28.99 22.36 14.72
CA LYS A 30 30.35 22.09 15.19
C LYS A 30 30.40 20.96 16.23
N CYS A 31 29.52 20.98 17.22
CA CYS A 31 29.45 19.94 18.27
C CYS A 31 29.23 18.54 17.66
N ILE A 32 28.28 18.41 16.73
CA ILE A 32 28.00 17.14 16.07
C ILE A 32 29.21 16.65 15.27
N LYS A 33 29.90 17.53 14.55
CA LYS A 33 31.06 17.15 13.75
C LYS A 33 32.26 16.75 14.60
N ASP A 34 32.58 17.58 15.58
CA ASP A 34 33.83 17.48 16.32
C ASP A 34 33.75 16.45 17.47
N ASN A 35 32.54 16.21 18.02
CA ASN A 35 32.36 15.45 19.25
C ASN A 35 31.47 14.19 19.10
N THR A 36 30.93 13.91 17.91
CA THR A 36 30.14 12.70 17.69
C THR A 36 30.67 11.86 16.54
N THR A 37 30.75 10.55 16.77
CA THR A 37 31.01 9.52 15.76
C THR A 37 29.78 9.29 14.88
N GLU A 38 29.95 8.67 13.71
CA GLU A 38 28.84 8.26 12.85
C GLU A 38 27.79 7.41 13.58
N ARG A 39 28.26 6.50 14.45
CA ARG A 39 27.39 5.64 15.25
C ARG A 39 26.58 6.43 16.28
N GLU A 40 27.17 7.44 16.91
CA GLU A 40 26.45 8.29 17.86
C GLU A 40 25.40 9.18 17.18
N ARG A 41 25.60 9.54 15.91
CA ARG A 41 24.62 10.30 15.12
C ARG A 41 23.33 9.52 14.86
N LEU A 42 23.38 8.19 14.91
CA LEU A 42 22.20 7.33 14.88
C LEU A 42 21.39 7.38 16.19
N LYS A 43 22.01 7.78 17.30
CA LYS A 43 21.42 7.76 18.65
C LYS A 43 21.92 8.95 19.49
N LEU A 44 21.72 10.16 18.98
CA LEU A 44 22.11 11.37 19.69
C LEU A 44 21.36 11.46 21.01
N ASN A 45 22.10 11.62 22.10
CA ASN A 45 21.53 11.89 23.41
C ASN A 45 21.50 13.40 23.67
N PRO A 46 20.31 14.02 23.82
CA PRO A 46 20.18 15.45 24.07
C PRO A 46 20.90 15.95 25.33
N ILE A 47 21.05 15.12 26.36
CA ILE A 47 21.79 15.46 27.58
C ILE A 47 23.28 15.56 27.31
N LYS A 48 23.83 14.57 26.58
CA LYS A 48 25.25 14.57 26.19
C LYS A 48 25.56 15.83 25.36
N ILE A 49 24.72 16.13 24.38
CA ILE A 49 24.87 17.34 23.56
C ILE A 49 24.75 18.63 24.39
N ALA A 50 23.83 18.68 25.37
CA ALA A 50 23.72 19.84 26.26
C ALA A 50 25.00 20.08 27.06
N ASN A 51 25.60 19.01 27.60
CA ASN A 51 26.84 19.07 28.34
C ASN A 51 28.01 19.53 27.45
N GLU A 52 28.16 18.94 26.26
CA GLU A 52 29.22 19.30 25.31
C GLU A 52 29.11 20.74 24.80
N MET A 53 27.89 21.21 24.56
CA MET A 53 27.63 22.58 24.12
C MET A 53 27.69 23.60 25.27
N GLY A 54 27.68 23.15 26.54
CA GLY A 54 27.65 24.02 27.71
C GLY A 54 26.34 24.84 27.81
N ILE A 55 25.20 24.19 27.56
CA ILE A 55 23.87 24.81 27.59
C ILE A 55 22.90 23.99 28.45
N SER A 56 21.75 24.57 28.83
CA SER A 56 20.77 23.87 29.65
C SER A 56 20.15 22.68 28.90
N GLN A 57 19.97 21.55 29.61
CA GLN A 57 19.29 20.36 29.11
C GLN A 57 17.89 20.68 28.57
N GLU A 58 17.13 21.55 29.26
CA GLU A 58 15.80 22.01 28.82
C GLU A 58 15.81 22.64 27.42
N LEU A 59 16.77 23.54 27.16
CA LEU A 59 16.93 24.19 25.86
C LEU A 59 17.23 23.18 24.75
N VAL A 60 18.07 22.18 25.03
CA VAL A 60 18.44 21.16 24.03
C VAL A 60 17.27 20.22 23.75
N MET A 61 16.54 19.76 24.77
CA MET A 61 15.33 18.96 24.56
C MET A 61 14.30 19.70 23.70
N LYS A 62 14.10 20.99 23.95
CA LYS A 62 13.24 21.86 23.12
C LYS A 62 13.78 21.99 21.70
N PHE A 63 15.09 22.18 21.52
CA PHE A 63 15.74 22.24 20.22
C PHE A 63 15.54 20.94 19.42
N PHE A 64 15.76 19.77 20.02
CA PHE A 64 15.53 18.48 19.35
C PHE A 64 14.06 18.28 18.97
N ASN A 65 13.12 18.71 19.82
CA ASN A 65 11.69 18.69 19.48
C ASN A 65 11.37 19.61 18.27
N ILE A 66 11.98 20.80 18.19
CA ILE A 66 11.83 21.68 17.02
C ILE A 66 12.48 21.05 15.78
N GLY A 67 13.69 20.50 15.92
CA GLY A 67 14.38 19.81 14.84
C GLY A 67 13.60 18.61 14.31
N LYS A 68 12.87 17.91 15.19
CA LYS A 68 11.91 16.87 14.80
C LYS A 68 10.75 17.44 13.97
N LYS A 69 10.16 18.57 14.37
CA LYS A 69 9.06 19.23 13.62
C LYS A 69 9.46 19.63 12.19
N VAL A 70 10.75 19.83 11.94
CA VAL A 70 11.30 20.16 10.60
C VAL A 70 12.07 19.00 9.96
N GLU A 71 11.88 17.77 10.43
CA GLU A 71 12.45 16.55 9.85
C GLU A 71 13.99 16.57 9.76
N LEU A 72 14.65 17.21 10.72
CA LEU A 72 16.09 17.09 10.92
C LEU A 72 16.43 15.87 11.79
N PHE A 73 15.59 15.62 12.81
CA PHE A 73 15.77 14.53 13.74
C PHE A 73 14.57 13.58 13.74
N LYS A 74 14.84 12.31 13.96
CA LYS A 74 13.84 11.29 14.26
C LYS A 74 14.03 10.81 15.69
N ALA A 75 12.97 10.90 16.50
CA ALA A 75 13.01 10.40 17.86
C ALA A 75 13.07 8.87 17.88
N ILE A 76 13.84 8.31 18.81
CA ILE A 76 13.91 6.87 19.12
C ILE A 76 13.74 6.73 20.63
N ALA A 77 13.00 5.73 21.08
CA ALA A 77 12.80 5.47 22.51
C ALA A 77 13.37 4.11 22.92
N PHE A 78 13.96 4.06 24.10
CA PHE A 78 14.47 2.83 24.71
C PHE A 78 13.86 2.63 26.09
N TYR A 79 13.59 1.39 26.46
CA TYR A 79 13.11 1.02 27.79
C TYR A 79 14.24 0.39 28.60
N SER A 80 14.43 0.87 29.83
CA SER A 80 15.28 0.21 30.82
C SER A 80 14.45 -0.76 31.66
N CYS A 81 14.61 -2.05 31.37
CA CYS A 81 13.91 -3.13 32.06
C CYS A 81 14.43 -3.29 33.50
N PRO A 82 13.57 -3.60 34.49
CA PRO A 82 14.04 -3.90 35.85
C PRO A 82 15.04 -5.07 35.92
N CYS A 83 15.07 -5.97 34.92
CA CYS A 83 16.06 -7.04 34.86
C CYS A 83 17.45 -6.57 34.38
N GLY A 84 17.65 -5.28 34.12
CA GLY A 84 18.90 -4.68 33.65
C GLY A 84 19.03 -4.61 32.13
N GLU A 85 18.10 -5.20 31.38
CA GLU A 85 18.10 -5.13 29.91
C GLU A 85 17.67 -3.74 29.42
N TYR A 86 18.19 -3.40 28.25
CA TYR A 86 17.90 -2.14 27.59
C TYR A 86 17.56 -2.40 26.13
N PHE A 87 16.35 -2.03 25.72
CA PHE A 87 15.86 -2.35 24.38
C PHE A 87 15.06 -1.21 23.78
N GLU A 88 15.04 -1.15 22.45
CA GLU A 88 14.29 -0.15 21.70
C GLU A 88 12.79 -0.44 21.75
N ILE A 89 11.99 0.59 21.95
CA ILE A 89 10.53 0.50 22.02
C ILE A 89 9.97 0.67 20.62
N PHE A 90 9.31 -0.36 20.11
CA PHE A 90 8.60 -0.31 18.83
C PHE A 90 7.08 -0.23 18.99
N ASN A 91 6.54 -0.56 20.18
CA ASN A 91 5.10 -0.52 20.47
C ASN A 91 4.84 -0.27 21.97
N PHE A 92 3.96 0.68 22.33
CA PHE A 92 3.61 1.00 23.72
C PHE A 92 2.68 -0.01 24.39
N ASP A 93 1.87 -0.73 23.62
CA ASP A 93 0.82 -1.58 24.17
C ASP A 93 1.36 -2.92 24.67
N LYS A 94 2.40 -3.46 24.01
CA LYS A 94 3.07 -4.69 24.39
C LYS A 94 4.51 -4.70 23.90
N THR A 95 5.47 -4.59 24.81
CA THR A 95 6.87 -4.95 24.52
C THR A 95 7.36 -5.95 25.56
N GLU A 96 7.86 -7.09 25.10
CA GLU A 96 8.54 -8.07 25.94
C GLU A 96 10.04 -7.87 25.82
N CYS A 97 10.71 -7.82 26.97
CA CYS A 97 12.15 -7.87 27.05
C CYS A 97 12.68 -9.24 26.56
N VAL A 98 13.93 -9.31 26.10
CA VAL A 98 14.62 -10.58 25.75
C VAL A 98 14.56 -11.64 26.87
N ASN A 99 14.49 -11.20 28.13
CA ASN A 99 14.37 -12.08 29.30
C ASN A 99 12.92 -12.42 29.68
N GLY A 100 11.92 -12.11 28.82
CA GLY A 100 10.51 -12.41 29.04
C GLY A 100 9.81 -11.53 30.07
N CYS A 101 10.41 -10.40 30.46
CA CYS A 101 9.74 -9.42 31.32
C CYS A 101 8.73 -8.62 30.49
N GLU A 102 7.50 -8.52 30.98
CA GLU A 102 6.49 -7.62 30.43
C GLU A 102 6.86 -6.17 30.77
N ALA A 103 7.01 -5.32 29.76
CA ALA A 103 7.29 -3.91 29.95
C ALA A 103 6.00 -3.10 29.84
N ASP A 104 5.54 -2.60 30.99
CA ASP A 104 4.42 -1.66 31.05
C ASP A 104 4.95 -0.23 30.86
N ILE A 105 5.07 0.17 29.60
CA ILE A 105 5.72 1.42 29.22
C ILE A 105 4.90 2.63 29.68
N ILE A 106 3.57 2.54 29.63
CA ILE A 106 2.65 3.63 29.99
C ILE A 106 2.77 3.97 31.48
N ASN A 107 2.94 2.96 32.33
CA ASN A 107 3.04 3.16 33.79
C ASN A 107 4.48 3.35 34.29
N ASN A 108 5.50 3.16 33.45
CA ASN A 108 6.93 3.28 33.80
C ASN A 108 7.67 4.26 32.88
N LYS A 109 7.07 5.43 32.65
CA LYS A 109 7.60 6.50 31.80
C LYS A 109 8.99 7.01 32.21
N ASP A 110 9.32 6.94 33.49
CA ASP A 110 10.63 7.28 34.05
C ASP A 110 11.76 6.36 33.55
N ARG A 111 11.40 5.20 32.99
CA ARG A 111 12.32 4.21 32.42
C ARG A 111 12.37 4.22 30.90
N VAL A 112 11.65 5.14 30.27
CA VAL A 112 11.67 5.36 28.82
C VAL A 112 12.64 6.49 28.52
N PHE A 113 13.68 6.21 27.77
CA PHE A 113 14.73 7.16 27.42
C PHE A 113 14.64 7.55 25.96
N ILE A 114 14.71 8.85 25.68
CA ILE A 114 14.56 9.40 24.33
C ILE A 114 15.92 9.79 23.74
N TYR A 115 16.17 9.30 22.53
CA TYR A 115 17.30 9.59 21.68
C TYR A 115 16.82 10.13 20.34
N PHE A 116 17.75 10.64 19.53
CA PHE A 116 17.43 11.16 18.21
C PHE A 116 18.41 10.66 17.16
N GLU A 117 17.88 10.13 16.07
CA GLU A 117 18.61 9.86 14.84
C GLU A 117 18.67 11.15 14.00
N LEU A 118 19.86 11.54 13.57
CA LEU A 118 20.06 12.62 12.60
C LEU A 118 19.74 12.08 11.20
N LEU A 119 18.77 12.68 10.51
CA LEU A 119 18.28 12.20 9.21
C LEU A 119 19.08 12.70 7.99
N GLU A 120 20.05 13.57 8.22
CA GLU A 120 20.89 14.14 7.16
C GLU A 120 22.29 13.53 7.22
N GLU A 121 22.83 13.15 6.07
CA GLU A 121 24.21 12.68 5.95
C GLU A 121 25.19 13.82 6.27
N VAL A 122 26.27 13.47 6.95
CA VAL A 122 27.35 14.40 7.29
C VAL A 122 28.48 14.16 6.29
N ASP A 123 28.85 15.17 5.51
CA ASP A 123 30.05 15.07 4.67
C ASP A 123 31.26 14.61 5.51
N GLU A 124 31.96 13.61 4.99
CA GLU A 124 33.05 12.88 5.66
C GLU A 124 34.05 13.84 6.33
N CYS A 125 34.25 13.66 7.63
CA CYS A 125 35.43 14.16 8.30
C CYS A 125 36.49 13.07 8.19
N ASP A 126 37.69 13.40 7.67
CA ASP A 126 38.88 12.55 7.64
C ASP A 126 39.35 12.18 9.07
N LEU A 127 38.60 11.32 9.77
CA LEU A 127 38.96 10.83 11.09
C LEU A 127 39.08 9.31 11.06
N ASP A 128 40.33 8.88 11.28
CA ASP A 128 40.78 7.51 11.43
C ASP A 128 39.83 6.73 12.35
N ILE A 129 39.37 5.58 11.85
CA ILE A 129 38.49 4.65 12.56
C ILE A 129 39.30 4.01 13.69
N GLY A 130 39.29 4.63 14.86
CA GLY A 130 39.79 4.06 16.11
C GLY A 130 38.97 2.84 16.55
N GLU A 131 39.60 1.96 17.34
CA GLU A 131 39.07 0.67 17.76
C GLU A 131 37.67 0.72 18.40
N ILE A 132 36.91 -0.34 18.12
CA ILE A 132 35.50 -0.55 18.43
C ILE A 132 35.28 -0.59 19.96
N TYR A 133 34.56 0.39 20.52
CA TYR A 133 34.04 0.32 21.88
C TYR A 133 32.58 -0.18 21.91
N GLN A 134 32.28 -1.01 22.91
CA GLN A 134 30.92 -1.36 23.34
C GLN A 134 30.15 -0.06 23.57
N MET A 135 28.86 -0.01 23.14
CA MET A 135 27.98 1.16 23.25
C MET A 135 28.32 2.02 24.46
N ASP A 136 28.71 3.28 24.24
CA ASP A 136 29.03 4.24 25.31
C ASP A 136 27.81 4.38 26.21
N TYR A 137 27.77 3.55 27.26
CA TYR A 137 26.92 3.73 28.41
C TYR A 137 27.31 5.08 28.99
N ILE A 138 26.40 6.05 28.88
CA ILE A 138 26.47 7.25 29.71
C ILE A 138 26.54 6.74 31.14
N SER A 139 27.68 6.98 31.80
CA SER A 139 27.83 6.56 33.19
C SER A 139 26.80 7.31 34.03
N SER A 140 26.39 6.75 35.18
CA SER A 140 25.48 7.44 36.09
C SER A 140 25.95 8.86 36.46
N ASP A 141 27.26 9.09 36.34
CA ASP A 141 27.94 10.31 36.72
C ASP A 141 27.83 11.41 35.63
N ASP A 142 27.55 11.02 34.37
CA ASP A 142 27.39 11.93 33.23
C ASP A 142 25.96 12.48 33.07
N LEU A 143 24.97 11.87 33.74
CA LEU A 143 23.54 12.18 33.55
C LEU A 143 23.09 13.50 34.22
N GLY A 144 23.86 14.09 35.14
CA GLY A 144 23.40 15.26 35.89
C GLY A 144 22.01 15.04 36.54
N ASN A 145 21.16 16.07 36.60
CA ASN A 145 19.81 15.97 37.21
C ASN A 145 18.72 15.45 36.26
N PHE A 146 18.97 15.37 34.95
CA PHE A 146 17.99 14.92 33.96
C PHE A 146 18.47 13.65 33.27
N ARG A 147 17.61 12.64 33.23
CA ARG A 147 17.89 11.34 32.63
C ARG A 147 17.47 11.23 31.16
N SER A 148 16.96 12.29 30.53
CA SER A 148 16.32 12.23 29.22
C SER A 148 15.13 11.26 29.20
N SER A 149 14.49 11.09 30.36
CA SER A 149 13.35 10.20 30.48
C SER A 149 12.10 10.84 29.86
N TYR A 150 11.13 10.01 29.46
CA TYR A 150 9.91 10.51 28.86
C TYR A 150 9.12 11.42 29.82
N ASP A 151 9.12 11.11 31.11
CA ASP A 151 8.56 11.98 32.17
C ASP A 151 9.19 13.38 32.20
N GLU A 152 10.48 13.48 31.88
CA GLU A 152 11.16 14.77 31.80
C GLU A 152 10.78 15.52 30.52
N TYR A 153 10.62 14.82 29.40
CA TYR A 153 10.08 15.43 28.17
C TYR A 153 8.68 16.00 28.40
N GLU A 154 7.78 15.26 29.04
CA GLU A 154 6.43 15.75 29.38
C GLU A 154 6.49 17.06 30.19
N LYS A 155 7.44 17.19 31.12
CA LYS A 155 7.65 18.42 31.91
C LYS A 155 8.23 19.57 31.10
N VAL A 156 9.12 19.29 30.14
CA VAL A 156 9.91 20.31 29.42
C VAL A 156 9.18 20.85 28.18
N ILE A 157 8.59 19.96 27.38
CA ILE A 157 7.91 20.33 26.12
C ILE A 157 6.39 20.27 26.23
N GLY A 158 5.86 19.79 27.35
CA GLY A 158 4.43 19.62 27.58
C GLY A 158 3.93 18.23 27.16
N GLU A 159 2.84 17.79 27.78
CA GLU A 159 2.26 16.46 27.59
C GLU A 159 1.92 16.15 26.11
N GLU A 160 1.31 17.11 25.40
CA GLU A 160 0.92 16.92 24.00
C GLU A 160 2.13 16.76 23.07
N ASP A 161 3.13 17.63 23.20
CA ASP A 161 4.34 17.58 22.38
C ASP A 161 5.20 16.34 22.72
N ALA A 162 5.27 15.94 23.99
CA ALA A 162 5.93 14.70 24.41
C ALA A 162 5.19 13.46 23.88
N LYS A 163 3.85 13.43 23.97
CA LYS A 163 3.04 12.35 23.39
C LYS A 163 3.23 12.27 21.88
N ASN A 164 3.28 13.40 21.18
CA ASN A 164 3.62 13.45 19.76
C ASN A 164 5.05 12.95 19.52
N LEU A 165 5.98 13.22 20.44
CA LEU A 165 7.34 12.71 20.40
C LEU A 165 7.35 11.18 20.33
N LEU A 166 6.65 10.51 21.26
CA LEU A 166 6.50 9.06 21.33
C LEU A 166 5.64 8.46 20.21
N ASN A 167 4.52 9.09 19.86
CA ASN A 167 3.65 8.60 18.81
C ASN A 167 4.41 8.46 17.49
N ASN A 168 5.36 9.35 17.19
CA ASN A 168 6.20 9.18 16.01
C ASN A 168 7.31 8.13 16.18
N VAL A 169 7.70 7.79 17.41
CA VAL A 169 8.60 6.64 17.66
C VAL A 169 7.89 5.33 17.29
N VAL A 170 6.62 5.19 17.68
CA VAL A 170 5.84 3.95 17.46
C VAL A 170 5.13 3.91 16.11
N ASN A 171 4.61 5.03 15.62
CA ASN A 171 3.94 5.10 14.31
C ASN A 171 4.91 5.09 13.12
N ASN A 172 6.22 5.28 13.34
CA ASN A 172 7.20 5.18 12.24
C ASN A 172 7.48 3.73 11.79
N ASN A 173 6.91 2.73 12.48
CA ASN A 173 6.86 1.34 12.01
C ASN A 173 5.43 0.87 11.67
N GLU A 174 4.41 1.71 11.82
CA GLU A 174 3.09 1.39 11.24
C GLU A 174 3.18 1.60 9.74
N LEU A 175 3.49 0.51 9.04
CA LEU A 175 3.33 0.46 7.59
C LEU A 175 1.95 1.01 7.25
N LYS A 176 1.90 2.10 6.48
CA LYS A 176 0.62 2.68 6.06
C LYS A 176 -0.12 1.61 5.27
N GLU A 177 -1.23 1.12 5.82
CA GLU A 177 -2.03 0.06 5.21
C GLU A 177 -3.06 0.67 4.26
N ILE A 178 -3.01 0.24 2.99
CA ILE A 178 -4.03 0.55 2.00
C ILE A 178 -4.76 -0.74 1.66
N SER A 179 -6.09 -0.73 1.74
CA SER A 179 -6.93 -1.90 1.45
C SER A 179 -7.70 -1.72 0.14
N ILE A 180 -7.63 -2.73 -0.72
CA ILE A 180 -8.31 -2.78 -2.02
C ILE A 180 -9.15 -4.05 -2.05
N ILE A 181 -10.46 -3.92 -2.29
CA ILE A 181 -11.30 -5.07 -2.59
C ILE A 181 -11.14 -5.39 -4.07
N HIS A 182 -10.89 -6.65 -4.40
CA HIS A 182 -10.81 -7.14 -5.77
C HIS A 182 -11.88 -8.22 -5.99
N ILE A 183 -12.78 -7.93 -6.93
CA ILE A 183 -13.88 -8.80 -7.35
C ILE A 183 -13.86 -8.98 -8.87
N SER A 184 -14.44 -10.08 -9.33
CA SER A 184 -14.58 -10.38 -10.75
C SER A 184 -15.83 -11.22 -11.01
N ASP A 185 -16.24 -11.28 -12.27
CA ASP A 185 -17.22 -12.25 -12.77
C ASP A 185 -18.54 -12.16 -11.98
N LEU A 186 -19.15 -10.98 -12.06
CA LEU A 186 -20.41 -10.62 -11.40
C LEU A 186 -21.62 -11.24 -12.11
N HIS A 187 -21.57 -11.28 -13.44
CA HIS A 187 -22.58 -11.91 -14.30
C HIS A 187 -24.03 -11.50 -13.97
N PHE A 188 -24.31 -10.20 -13.84
CA PHE A 188 -25.66 -9.68 -13.63
C PHE A 188 -26.53 -9.72 -14.91
N GLY A 189 -27.86 -9.85 -14.79
CA GLY A 189 -28.80 -9.85 -15.94
C GLY A 189 -29.70 -11.10 -16.15
N SER A 190 -30.19 -11.30 -17.39
CA SER A 190 -31.14 -12.33 -17.82
C SER A 190 -30.49 -13.68 -18.11
N ASP A 191 -30.47 -14.54 -17.09
CA ASP A 191 -31.61 -15.43 -16.79
C ASP A 191 -31.28 -16.29 -15.55
N TYR A 192 -30.68 -15.70 -14.52
CA TYR A 192 -30.41 -16.39 -13.26
C TYR A 192 -30.41 -15.39 -12.11
N ASN A 193 -31.38 -15.55 -11.21
CA ASN A 193 -31.40 -14.88 -9.92
C ASN A 193 -30.29 -15.39 -8.96
N THR A 194 -29.15 -15.89 -9.48
CA THR A 194 -28.10 -16.60 -8.73
C THR A 194 -26.73 -16.66 -9.44
N GLY A 195 -26.49 -15.93 -10.54
CA GLY A 195 -25.23 -15.99 -11.30
C GLY A 195 -24.84 -17.41 -11.79
N MET A 196 -25.67 -18.02 -12.63
CA MET A 196 -25.28 -19.24 -13.34
C MET A 196 -25.06 -18.96 -14.83
N ASP A 197 -23.88 -19.31 -15.35
CA ASP A 197 -23.63 -19.48 -16.78
C ASP A 197 -24.09 -20.88 -17.18
N ASN A 198 -25.03 -20.97 -18.13
CA ASN A 198 -25.55 -22.24 -18.63
C ASN A 198 -24.58 -22.83 -19.66
N LYS A 199 -23.48 -23.43 -19.19
CA LYS A 199 -22.72 -24.42 -19.97
C LYS A 199 -23.00 -25.88 -19.59
N ALA A 200 -23.87 -26.11 -18.59
CA ALA A 200 -24.41 -27.45 -18.29
C ALA A 200 -25.84 -27.31 -17.74
N GLY A 201 -26.86 -27.59 -18.56
CA GLY A 201 -28.26 -27.35 -18.24
C GLY A 201 -28.80 -28.17 -17.07
N LEU A 202 -28.81 -27.58 -15.87
CA LEU A 202 -29.43 -28.16 -14.66
C LEU A 202 -30.39 -27.16 -14.01
N MET A 203 -31.70 -27.43 -14.14
CA MET A 203 -32.78 -26.45 -14.01
C MET A 203 -33.49 -26.36 -12.63
N ASN A 204 -33.08 -27.10 -11.59
CA ASN A 204 -34.03 -27.44 -10.50
C ASN A 204 -33.63 -27.11 -9.04
N ILE A 205 -32.93 -26.00 -8.75
CA ILE A 205 -32.74 -25.55 -7.36
C ILE A 205 -32.92 -24.04 -7.24
N ARG A 206 -34.17 -23.53 -7.28
CA ARG A 206 -34.45 -22.09 -7.48
C ARG A 206 -35.00 -21.28 -6.30
N ASN A 207 -35.29 -21.85 -5.13
CA ASN A 207 -36.19 -21.15 -4.18
C ASN A 207 -35.70 -20.84 -2.75
N MET A 208 -34.42 -21.00 -2.37
CA MET A 208 -34.00 -20.67 -0.98
C MET A 208 -32.56 -20.13 -0.80
N SER A 209 -31.86 -19.70 -1.85
CA SER A 209 -30.51 -19.13 -1.68
C SER A 209 -30.55 -17.62 -1.44
N PRO A 210 -29.87 -17.09 -0.40
CA PRO A 210 -29.66 -15.64 -0.23
C PRO A 210 -28.96 -15.03 -1.45
N ASP A 211 -29.27 -13.78 -1.77
CA ASP A 211 -28.52 -13.01 -2.78
C ASP A 211 -27.06 -12.89 -2.33
N ILE A 212 -26.16 -13.55 -3.07
CA ILE A 212 -24.72 -13.60 -2.77
C ILE A 212 -24.15 -12.19 -2.71
N PHE A 213 -24.61 -11.29 -3.57
CA PHE A 213 -24.11 -9.92 -3.57
C PHE A 213 -24.53 -9.15 -2.31
N GLU A 214 -25.73 -9.41 -1.79
CA GLU A 214 -26.18 -8.78 -0.55
C GLU A 214 -25.32 -9.22 0.64
N SER A 215 -24.97 -10.52 0.71
CA SER A 215 -24.00 -11.02 1.69
C SER A 215 -22.62 -10.37 1.53
N PHE A 216 -22.16 -10.18 0.29
CA PHE A 216 -20.91 -9.46 -0.01
C PHE A 216 -20.98 -8.00 0.44
N SER A 217 -22.05 -7.27 0.13
CA SER A 217 -22.22 -5.85 0.47
C SER A 217 -22.15 -5.61 1.98
N LYS A 218 -22.79 -6.48 2.77
CA LYS A 218 -22.68 -6.46 4.24
C LYS A 218 -21.23 -6.64 4.67
N LYS A 219 -20.52 -7.61 4.08
CA LYS A 219 -19.13 -7.88 4.40
C LYS A 219 -18.20 -6.72 4.03
N VAL A 220 -18.40 -6.10 2.87
CA VAL A 220 -17.62 -4.93 2.41
C VAL A 220 -17.74 -3.77 3.39
N THR A 221 -18.95 -3.51 3.89
CA THR A 221 -19.21 -2.44 4.85
C THR A 221 -18.44 -2.65 6.16
N GLU A 222 -18.32 -3.91 6.62
CA GLU A 222 -17.50 -4.25 7.81
C GLU A 222 -16.00 -4.06 7.57
N LEU A 223 -15.54 -4.23 6.32
CA LEU A 223 -14.13 -4.25 5.97
C LEU A 223 -13.54 -2.84 5.70
N ASN A 224 -14.39 -1.84 5.45
CA ASN A 224 -14.04 -0.44 5.25
C ASN A 224 -12.84 -0.23 4.29
N ALA A 225 -12.92 -0.81 3.09
CA ALA A 225 -11.83 -0.76 2.13
C ALA A 225 -11.69 0.61 1.43
N SER A 226 -10.46 0.98 1.08
CA SER A 226 -10.17 2.25 0.41
C SER A 226 -10.55 2.28 -1.06
N TYR A 227 -10.44 1.13 -1.76
CA TYR A 227 -10.68 1.03 -3.20
C TYR A 227 -11.43 -0.25 -3.57
N LEU A 228 -12.02 -0.23 -4.77
CA LEU A 228 -12.62 -1.40 -5.41
C LEU A 228 -12.06 -1.58 -6.82
N ILE A 229 -11.57 -2.78 -7.12
CA ILE A 229 -11.19 -3.21 -8.46
C ILE A 229 -12.20 -4.26 -8.92
N ILE A 230 -12.73 -4.09 -10.13
CA ILE A 230 -13.63 -5.02 -10.80
C ILE A 230 -12.98 -5.48 -12.11
N SER A 231 -12.47 -6.71 -12.14
CA SER A 231 -11.71 -7.22 -13.27
C SER A 231 -12.56 -7.88 -14.37
N GLY A 232 -13.72 -7.29 -14.71
CA GLY A 232 -14.55 -7.71 -15.84
C GLY A 232 -15.66 -8.71 -15.53
N ASP A 233 -16.39 -9.06 -16.60
CA ASP A 233 -17.61 -9.88 -16.61
C ASP A 233 -18.67 -9.33 -15.64
N ILE A 234 -19.04 -8.08 -15.87
CA ILE A 234 -20.11 -7.39 -15.11
C ILE A 234 -21.46 -8.04 -15.37
N THR A 235 -21.74 -8.34 -16.64
CA THR A 235 -23.03 -8.80 -17.12
C THR A 235 -22.95 -10.25 -17.59
N SER A 236 -24.06 -10.99 -17.55
CA SER A 236 -24.08 -12.32 -18.14
C SER A 236 -24.05 -12.30 -19.67
N LYS A 237 -24.62 -11.27 -20.31
CA LYS A 237 -24.87 -11.25 -21.77
C LYS A 237 -24.86 -9.86 -22.42
N ASN A 238 -23.96 -8.96 -22.03
CA ASN A 238 -23.86 -7.58 -22.55
C ASN A 238 -25.22 -6.87 -22.68
N GLU A 239 -26.04 -6.93 -21.63
CA GLU A 239 -27.42 -6.44 -21.67
C GLU A 239 -27.63 -5.28 -20.71
N GLU A 240 -28.47 -4.33 -21.08
CA GLU A 240 -28.76 -3.14 -20.26
C GLU A 240 -29.26 -3.50 -18.87
N LYS A 241 -30.09 -4.54 -18.75
CA LYS A 241 -30.61 -5.00 -17.44
C LYS A 241 -29.49 -5.37 -16.47
N GLY A 242 -28.44 -6.06 -16.95
CA GLY A 242 -27.29 -6.45 -16.14
C GLY A 242 -26.50 -5.23 -15.68
N PHE A 243 -26.30 -4.24 -16.56
CA PHE A 243 -25.63 -2.99 -16.20
C PHE A 243 -26.45 -2.11 -15.24
N ILE A 244 -27.78 -2.12 -15.34
CA ILE A 244 -28.66 -1.43 -14.39
C ILE A 244 -28.54 -2.08 -13.01
N GLU A 245 -28.61 -3.41 -12.93
CA GLU A 245 -28.39 -4.15 -11.68
C GLU A 245 -27.01 -3.87 -11.10
N PHE A 246 -25.96 -3.89 -11.93
CA PHE A 246 -24.59 -3.54 -11.54
C PHE A 246 -24.53 -2.18 -10.85
N LYS A 247 -25.07 -1.12 -11.48
CA LYS A 247 -25.03 0.23 -10.92
C LYS A 247 -25.77 0.33 -9.59
N ASP A 248 -26.96 -0.28 -9.48
CA ASP A 248 -27.73 -0.31 -8.25
C ASP A 248 -26.95 -1.00 -7.12
N LYS A 249 -26.40 -2.18 -7.40
CA LYS A 249 -25.65 -3.00 -6.43
C LYS A 249 -24.34 -2.35 -5.98
N ILE A 250 -23.52 -1.85 -6.91
CA ILE A 250 -22.24 -1.21 -6.58
C ILE A 250 -22.43 0.09 -5.79
N SER A 251 -23.48 0.87 -6.07
CA SER A 251 -23.75 2.12 -5.35
C SER A 251 -23.97 1.93 -3.84
N LYS A 252 -24.34 0.72 -3.41
CA LYS A 252 -24.63 0.37 -2.00
C LYS A 252 -23.37 0.00 -1.20
N LEU A 253 -22.21 -0.16 -1.86
CA LEU A 253 -20.97 -0.55 -1.19
C LEU A 253 -20.31 0.58 -0.39
N GLY A 254 -20.77 1.83 -0.54
CA GLY A 254 -20.23 2.98 0.18
C GLY A 254 -18.83 3.43 -0.27
N ILE A 255 -18.32 2.89 -1.39
CA ILE A 255 -17.04 3.28 -1.99
C ILE A 255 -17.31 4.35 -3.06
N GLY A 256 -16.61 5.49 -2.98
CA GLY A 256 -16.74 6.58 -3.95
C GLY A 256 -16.35 6.13 -5.36
N SER A 257 -17.09 6.57 -6.38
CA SER A 257 -16.89 6.09 -7.75
C SER A 257 -15.53 6.46 -8.35
N ASP A 258 -14.89 7.49 -7.80
CA ASP A 258 -13.51 7.91 -8.08
C ASP A 258 -12.46 6.90 -7.57
N LYS A 259 -12.85 6.00 -6.67
CA LYS A 259 -12.01 4.93 -6.09
C LYS A 259 -12.37 3.53 -6.60
N ILE A 260 -13.23 3.46 -7.62
CA ILE A 260 -13.65 2.20 -8.26
C ILE A 260 -13.04 2.14 -9.67
N TYR A 261 -12.21 1.13 -9.91
CA TYR A 261 -11.64 0.86 -11.23
C TYR A 261 -12.23 -0.40 -11.85
N ILE A 262 -12.61 -0.32 -13.12
CA ILE A 262 -13.31 -1.41 -13.82
C ILE A 262 -12.76 -1.60 -15.24
N VAL A 263 -12.63 -2.86 -15.66
CA VAL A 263 -12.33 -3.25 -17.05
C VAL A 263 -13.44 -4.14 -17.60
N PRO A 264 -13.65 -4.21 -18.92
CA PRO A 264 -14.62 -5.14 -19.49
C PRO A 264 -14.08 -6.57 -19.46
N GLY A 265 -15.00 -7.54 -19.34
CA GLY A 265 -14.70 -8.94 -19.65
C GLY A 265 -15.25 -9.37 -21.00
N ASN A 266 -15.19 -10.66 -21.29
CA ASN A 266 -15.65 -11.17 -22.58
C ASN A 266 -17.17 -11.16 -22.72
N HIS A 267 -17.91 -11.14 -21.59
CA HIS A 267 -19.36 -11.02 -21.61
C HIS A 267 -19.87 -9.60 -21.89
N GLU A 268 -19.00 -8.59 -21.85
CA GLU A 268 -19.31 -7.21 -22.24
C GLU A 268 -19.14 -6.94 -23.74
N CYS A 269 -18.63 -7.90 -24.51
CA CYS A 269 -18.38 -7.73 -25.94
C CYS A 269 -19.62 -8.07 -26.78
N ASP A 270 -20.23 -7.08 -27.45
CA ASP A 270 -21.30 -7.31 -28.45
C ASP A 270 -20.72 -7.92 -29.74
N ARG A 271 -20.80 -9.24 -29.83
CA ARG A 271 -20.31 -10.03 -30.97
C ARG A 271 -21.00 -9.72 -32.30
N ASN A 272 -22.11 -8.97 -32.31
CA ASN A 272 -22.77 -8.54 -33.54
C ASN A 272 -22.09 -7.33 -34.19
N ARG A 273 -21.23 -6.61 -33.45
CA ARG A 273 -20.56 -5.38 -33.87
C ARG A 273 -19.16 -5.68 -34.39
N GLU A 274 -18.74 -4.91 -35.39
CA GLU A 274 -17.45 -5.08 -36.07
C GLU A 274 -16.33 -4.26 -35.42
N SER A 275 -16.61 -3.01 -35.06
CA SER A 275 -15.65 -2.12 -34.38
C SER A 275 -15.65 -2.37 -32.86
N GLU A 276 -14.48 -2.27 -32.24
CA GLU A 276 -14.32 -2.35 -30.77
C GLU A 276 -15.21 -1.36 -30.02
N ASP A 277 -15.25 -0.09 -30.45
CA ASP A 277 -16.14 0.93 -29.85
C ASP A 277 -17.60 0.48 -29.86
N GLY A 278 -18.02 -0.20 -30.93
CA GLY A 278 -19.36 -0.78 -31.04
C GLY A 278 -19.54 -1.99 -30.14
N GLN A 279 -18.52 -2.86 -30.04
CA GLN A 279 -18.53 -4.06 -29.21
C GLN A 279 -18.69 -3.72 -27.72
N PHE A 280 -18.04 -2.66 -27.24
CA PHE A 280 -18.06 -2.24 -25.83
C PHE A 280 -18.92 -1.01 -25.54
N ALA A 281 -19.78 -0.58 -26.48
CA ALA A 281 -20.57 0.64 -26.35
C ALA A 281 -21.44 0.68 -25.09
N LEU A 282 -22.09 -0.45 -24.74
CA LEU A 282 -22.92 -0.55 -23.53
C LEU A 282 -22.07 -0.46 -22.26
N PHE A 283 -20.96 -1.21 -22.20
CA PHE A 283 -20.02 -1.12 -21.09
C PHE A 283 -19.56 0.33 -20.90
N ALA A 284 -19.05 0.99 -21.93
CA ALA A 284 -18.57 2.37 -21.87
C ALA A 284 -19.67 3.34 -21.40
N SER A 285 -20.89 3.20 -21.90
CA SER A 285 -22.03 4.04 -21.53
C SER A 285 -22.41 3.89 -20.05
N TYR A 286 -22.54 2.66 -19.56
CA TYR A 286 -23.02 2.39 -18.21
C TYR A 286 -21.94 2.54 -17.14
N THR A 287 -20.66 2.45 -17.50
CA THR A 287 -19.52 2.57 -16.58
C THR A 287 -18.88 3.95 -16.54
N ARG A 288 -19.36 4.92 -17.34
CA ARG A 288 -18.79 6.28 -17.43
C ARG A 288 -18.61 7.02 -16.09
N GLY A 289 -19.43 6.69 -15.09
CA GLY A 289 -19.34 7.29 -13.75
C GLY A 289 -18.19 6.73 -12.87
N PHE A 290 -17.53 5.67 -13.32
CA PHE A 290 -16.41 5.00 -12.65
C PHE A 290 -15.12 5.18 -13.47
N LYS A 291 -13.98 4.80 -12.90
CA LYS A 291 -12.70 4.82 -13.61
C LYS A 291 -12.57 3.59 -14.49
N THR A 292 -12.30 3.82 -15.77
CA THR A 292 -12.09 2.79 -16.79
C THR A 292 -11.39 3.38 -18.02
N ILE A 293 -10.80 2.56 -18.87
CA ILE A 293 -10.11 3.01 -20.10
C ILE A 293 -11.01 3.75 -21.09
N TYR A 294 -12.33 3.60 -20.97
CA TYR A 294 -13.36 4.27 -21.78
C TYR A 294 -13.91 5.56 -21.14
N SER A 295 -13.46 5.90 -19.93
CA SER A 295 -13.84 7.14 -19.25
C SER A 295 -12.90 8.29 -19.60
N ASP A 296 -13.34 9.53 -19.37
CA ASP A 296 -12.54 10.72 -19.61
C ASP A 296 -11.26 10.76 -18.72
N GLU A 297 -11.33 10.16 -17.52
CA GLU A 297 -10.20 9.95 -16.62
C GLU A 297 -9.87 8.46 -16.50
N ALA A 298 -9.02 7.99 -17.41
CA ALA A 298 -8.75 6.56 -17.63
C ALA A 298 -7.94 5.84 -16.53
N TYR A 299 -7.65 6.48 -15.40
CA TYR A 299 -6.84 5.92 -14.31
C TYR A 299 -7.28 6.46 -12.94
N ILE A 300 -6.93 5.73 -11.88
CA ILE A 300 -6.92 6.27 -10.52
C ILE A 300 -5.50 6.73 -10.23
N LEU A 301 -5.37 7.97 -9.74
CA LEU A 301 -4.15 8.51 -9.18
C LEU A 301 -4.47 9.09 -7.80
N ASP A 302 -4.04 8.41 -6.74
CA ASP A 302 -4.15 8.92 -5.37
C ASP A 302 -2.76 9.35 -4.89
N GLU A 303 -2.56 10.66 -4.85
CA GLU A 303 -1.28 11.27 -4.45
C GLU A 303 -0.99 11.12 -2.95
N ASN A 304 -2.04 11.01 -2.12
CA ASN A 304 -1.90 10.88 -0.67
C ASN A 304 -1.45 9.47 -0.29
N ASN A 305 -1.96 8.48 -1.02
CA ASN A 305 -1.65 7.07 -0.81
C ASN A 305 -0.56 6.53 -1.74
N LYS A 306 -0.09 7.36 -2.69
CA LYS A 306 0.90 7.00 -3.73
C LYS A 306 0.46 5.75 -4.51
N ILE A 307 -0.80 5.75 -4.95
CA ILE A 307 -1.42 4.65 -5.70
C ILE A 307 -1.70 5.09 -7.13
N PHE A 308 -1.38 4.21 -8.08
CA PHE A 308 -1.75 4.35 -9.48
C PHE A 308 -2.41 3.06 -9.97
N ILE A 309 -3.64 3.16 -10.47
CA ILE A 309 -4.39 2.01 -11.01
C ILE A 309 -4.75 2.30 -12.45
N TYR A 310 -4.38 1.39 -13.33
CA TYR A 310 -4.68 1.43 -14.75
C TYR A 310 -5.13 0.04 -15.21
N GLY A 311 -5.97 -0.05 -16.22
CA GLY A 311 -6.42 -1.33 -16.75
C GLY A 311 -6.43 -1.38 -18.26
N PHE A 312 -6.79 -2.53 -18.80
CA PHE A 312 -6.64 -2.83 -20.22
C PHE A 312 -7.87 -3.58 -20.74
N ASN A 313 -8.15 -3.44 -22.03
CA ASN A 313 -9.05 -4.35 -22.72
C ASN A 313 -8.23 -5.55 -23.24
N SER A 314 -8.41 -6.71 -22.62
CA SER A 314 -7.78 -7.94 -23.10
C SER A 314 -8.63 -8.71 -24.11
N VAL A 315 -9.88 -8.31 -24.35
CA VAL A 315 -10.84 -9.07 -25.16
C VAL A 315 -10.90 -8.53 -26.57
N ASN A 316 -10.58 -9.38 -27.55
CA ASN A 316 -10.62 -9.04 -28.96
C ASN A 316 -11.48 -10.06 -29.72
N PHE A 317 -12.62 -9.63 -30.24
CA PHE A 317 -13.49 -10.49 -31.03
C PHE A 317 -13.45 -10.13 -32.51
N LYS A 318 -13.19 -11.12 -33.36
CA LYS A 318 -13.22 -10.98 -34.82
C LYS A 318 -14.44 -11.68 -35.39
N LYS A 319 -15.43 -10.90 -35.82
CA LYS A 319 -16.71 -11.39 -36.37
C LYS A 319 -16.55 -12.28 -37.60
N GLU A 320 -15.63 -11.94 -38.51
CA GLU A 320 -15.42 -12.68 -39.78
C GLU A 320 -15.16 -14.18 -39.59
N ASN A 321 -14.48 -14.56 -38.51
CA ASN A 321 -14.13 -15.95 -38.20
C ASN A 321 -14.72 -16.42 -36.87
N GLU A 322 -15.60 -15.62 -36.25
CA GLU A 322 -16.18 -15.84 -34.91
C GLU A 322 -15.13 -16.19 -33.84
N LYS A 323 -13.92 -15.62 -33.94
CA LYS A 323 -12.81 -15.92 -33.03
C LYS A 323 -12.70 -14.89 -31.92
N GLU A 324 -12.70 -15.40 -30.70
CA GLU A 324 -12.34 -14.69 -29.48
C GLU A 324 -10.84 -14.90 -29.22
N LEU A 325 -10.10 -13.80 -29.15
CA LEU A 325 -8.66 -13.78 -28.90
C LEU A 325 -8.39 -12.88 -27.69
N PHE A 326 -7.49 -13.34 -26.82
CA PHE A 326 -7.12 -12.58 -25.64
C PHE A 326 -5.71 -12.00 -25.81
N TYR A 327 -5.60 -10.68 -25.87
CA TYR A 327 -4.33 -9.95 -25.94
C TYR A 327 -4.54 -8.47 -25.67
N ILE A 328 -3.48 -7.78 -25.25
CA ILE A 328 -3.49 -6.30 -25.12
C ILE A 328 -2.88 -5.71 -26.38
N LYS A 329 -3.55 -4.73 -26.98
CA LYS A 329 -3.08 -4.03 -28.19
C LYS A 329 -1.87 -3.14 -27.87
N ASN A 330 -0.97 -2.96 -28.84
CA ASN A 330 0.22 -2.11 -28.65
C ASN A 330 -0.17 -0.65 -28.37
N GLU A 331 -1.24 -0.19 -29.00
CA GLU A 331 -1.78 1.17 -28.84
C GLU A 331 -2.19 1.45 -27.39
N GLU A 332 -2.67 0.44 -26.65
CA GLU A 332 -2.97 0.59 -25.21
C GLU A 332 -1.69 0.76 -24.38
N PHE A 333 -0.61 0.07 -24.74
CA PHE A 333 0.69 0.26 -24.10
C PHE A 333 1.31 1.60 -24.44
N ASP A 334 1.18 2.07 -25.69
CA ASP A 334 1.67 3.38 -26.09
C ASP A 334 0.92 4.51 -25.36
N LYS A 335 -0.40 4.36 -25.18
CA LYS A 335 -1.21 5.27 -24.36
C LYS A 335 -0.74 5.27 -22.90
N LEU A 336 -0.52 4.10 -22.30
CA LEU A 336 -0.02 4.00 -20.92
C LEU A 336 1.38 4.62 -20.77
N ASP A 337 2.31 4.33 -21.70
CA ASP A 337 3.66 4.89 -21.69
C ASP A 337 3.62 6.41 -21.77
N TYR A 338 2.76 6.97 -22.63
CA TYR A 338 2.52 8.41 -22.71
C TYR A 338 2.01 8.98 -21.37
N ILE A 339 1.00 8.34 -20.76
CA ILE A 339 0.46 8.76 -19.45
C ILE A 339 1.55 8.75 -18.38
N CYS A 340 2.31 7.66 -18.25
CA CYS A 340 3.40 7.54 -17.28
C CYS A 340 4.48 8.62 -17.49
N LYS A 341 4.85 8.91 -18.74
CA LYS A 341 5.79 10.00 -19.06
C LYS A 341 5.26 11.37 -18.64
N GLN A 342 3.97 11.65 -18.89
CA GLN A 342 3.36 12.91 -18.46
C GLN A 342 3.31 13.02 -16.93
N LEU A 343 2.97 11.94 -16.23
CA LEU A 343 2.94 11.92 -14.77
C LEU A 343 4.33 12.10 -14.17
N ASN A 344 5.36 11.43 -14.68
CA ASN A 344 6.75 11.63 -14.23
C ASN A 344 7.27 13.06 -14.48
N GLN A 345 6.79 13.74 -15.52
CA GLN A 345 7.12 15.16 -15.75
C GLN A 345 6.41 16.10 -14.77
N GLN A 346 5.21 15.73 -14.31
CA GLN A 346 4.40 16.55 -13.40
C GLN A 346 4.69 16.26 -11.92
N LYS A 347 5.22 15.07 -11.62
CA LYS A 347 5.40 14.54 -10.27
C LYS A 347 6.73 13.80 -10.19
N GLU A 348 7.71 14.43 -9.54
CA GLU A 348 9.06 13.87 -9.39
C GLU A 348 9.06 12.53 -8.64
N ASP A 349 8.05 12.26 -7.81
CA ASP A 349 7.95 11.05 -7.00
C ASP A 349 7.04 9.97 -7.61
N PHE A 350 6.53 10.12 -8.84
CA PHE A 350 5.59 9.15 -9.42
C PHE A 350 6.18 7.75 -9.59
N ASP A 351 7.50 7.64 -9.72
CA ASP A 351 8.19 6.34 -9.74
C ASP A 351 8.08 5.58 -8.41
N SER A 352 7.85 6.26 -7.29
CA SER A 352 7.61 5.63 -5.99
C SER A 352 6.19 5.07 -5.81
N TYR A 353 5.26 5.41 -6.72
CA TYR A 353 3.86 5.00 -6.57
C TYR A 353 3.73 3.49 -6.75
N THR A 354 2.84 2.90 -5.97
CA THR A 354 2.44 1.51 -6.17
C THR A 354 1.50 1.43 -7.37
N LYS A 355 2.02 0.88 -8.47
CA LYS A 355 1.33 0.77 -9.75
C LYS A 355 0.66 -0.61 -9.89
N ILE A 356 -0.64 -0.59 -10.15
CA ILE A 356 -1.52 -1.78 -10.20
C ILE A 356 -2.20 -1.84 -11.56
N ALA A 357 -2.07 -2.97 -12.25
CA ALA A 357 -2.72 -3.24 -13.51
C ALA A 357 -4.02 -4.03 -13.28
N VAL A 358 -5.06 -3.74 -14.06
CA VAL A 358 -6.32 -4.48 -14.05
C VAL A 358 -6.60 -5.04 -15.43
N ILE A 359 -6.78 -6.36 -15.54
CA ILE A 359 -6.95 -7.06 -16.81
C ILE A 359 -7.95 -8.19 -16.59
N HIS A 360 -8.96 -8.37 -17.44
CA HIS A 360 -9.93 -9.44 -17.21
C HIS A 360 -9.33 -10.84 -17.34
N ASN A 361 -8.65 -11.14 -18.45
CA ASN A 361 -8.10 -12.48 -18.67
C ASN A 361 -6.84 -12.75 -17.82
N ASN A 362 -6.73 -13.97 -17.28
CA ASN A 362 -5.59 -14.38 -16.47
C ASN A 362 -4.26 -14.31 -17.23
N LEU A 363 -3.22 -13.88 -16.50
CA LEU A 363 -1.82 -13.91 -16.96
C LEU A 363 -1.04 -15.15 -16.43
N ILE A 364 -1.78 -16.12 -15.87
CA ILE A 364 -1.27 -17.36 -15.32
C ILE A 364 -2.12 -18.50 -15.90
N PRO A 365 -1.54 -19.62 -16.35
CA PRO A 365 -2.29 -20.82 -16.66
C PRO A 365 -3.07 -21.30 -15.42
N HIS A 366 -4.39 -21.42 -15.54
CA HIS A 366 -5.22 -21.98 -14.47
C HIS A 366 -5.25 -23.51 -14.55
N PRO A 367 -5.30 -24.25 -13.41
CA PRO A 367 -5.52 -25.70 -13.42
C PRO A 367 -6.82 -26.12 -14.12
N ASN A 368 -7.83 -25.24 -14.19
CA ASN A 368 -9.03 -25.47 -14.97
C ASN A 368 -8.75 -25.39 -16.47
N ILE A 369 -8.80 -26.56 -17.12
CA ILE A 369 -8.64 -26.70 -18.56
C ILE A 369 -9.93 -26.25 -19.24
N GLU A 370 -9.90 -25.09 -19.89
CA GLU A 370 -10.94 -24.69 -20.83
C GLU A 370 -10.57 -25.17 -22.24
N ILE A 371 -11.39 -26.03 -22.83
CA ILE A 371 -11.18 -26.52 -24.20
C ILE A 371 -11.68 -25.46 -25.18
N LYS A 372 -10.80 -24.55 -25.58
CA LYS A 372 -10.99 -23.55 -26.65
C LYS A 372 -9.75 -23.50 -27.55
N GLU A 373 -9.91 -23.03 -28.79
CA GLU A 373 -8.77 -22.82 -29.71
C GLU A 373 -7.73 -21.84 -29.11
N TYR A 374 -8.21 -20.82 -28.39
CA TYR A 374 -7.38 -19.88 -27.63
C TYR A 374 -8.02 -19.65 -26.26
N ALA A 375 -7.44 -20.25 -25.23
CA ALA A 375 -7.89 -20.13 -23.84
C ALA A 375 -7.02 -19.20 -22.98
N GLU A 376 -5.87 -18.79 -23.53
CA GLU A 376 -4.82 -18.03 -22.86
C GLU A 376 -4.53 -16.71 -23.58
N VAL A 377 -3.87 -15.79 -22.87
CA VAL A 377 -3.46 -14.49 -23.40
C VAL A 377 -2.24 -14.63 -24.31
N LEU A 378 -2.38 -14.23 -25.58
CA LEU A 378 -1.42 -14.51 -26.66
C LEU A 378 -0.08 -13.78 -26.51
N ASN A 379 -0.09 -12.55 -26.00
CA ASN A 379 1.11 -11.72 -25.85
C ASN A 379 1.57 -11.58 -24.39
N LEU A 380 1.41 -12.65 -23.62
CA LEU A 380 1.68 -12.69 -22.17
C LEU A 380 3.06 -12.13 -21.77
N PHE A 381 4.12 -12.53 -22.48
CA PHE A 381 5.47 -12.06 -22.20
C PHE A 381 5.57 -10.54 -22.37
N LEU A 382 5.04 -10.01 -23.47
CA LEU A 382 5.08 -8.58 -23.77
C LEU A 382 4.34 -7.77 -22.70
N ILE A 383 3.18 -8.26 -22.25
CA ILE A 383 2.40 -7.63 -21.17
C ILE A 383 3.23 -7.55 -19.89
N LYS A 384 3.76 -8.68 -19.42
CA LYS A 384 4.59 -8.72 -18.19
C LYS A 384 5.81 -7.81 -18.30
N TYR A 385 6.53 -7.88 -19.43
CA TYR A 385 7.71 -7.05 -19.70
C TYR A 385 7.38 -5.55 -19.66
N LYS A 386 6.33 -5.11 -20.36
CA LYS A 386 5.93 -3.69 -20.42
C LYS A 386 5.47 -3.17 -19.07
N LEU A 387 4.66 -3.94 -18.35
CA LEU A 387 4.17 -3.56 -17.02
C LEU A 387 5.33 -3.40 -16.03
N VAL A 388 6.22 -4.39 -15.95
CA VAL A 388 7.39 -4.35 -15.05
C VAL A 388 8.31 -3.19 -15.40
N LYS A 389 8.59 -2.96 -16.69
CA LYS A 389 9.41 -1.81 -17.14
C LYS A 389 8.83 -0.46 -16.72
N LEU A 390 7.51 -0.35 -16.61
CA LEU A 390 6.80 0.83 -16.13
C LEU A 390 6.61 0.87 -14.61
N GLY A 391 7.20 -0.08 -13.87
CA GLY A 391 7.17 -0.14 -12.41
C GLY A 391 5.90 -0.75 -11.81
N PHE A 392 5.07 -1.44 -12.59
CA PHE A 392 3.92 -2.17 -12.05
C PHE A 392 4.36 -3.38 -11.24
N LYS A 393 3.77 -3.54 -10.05
CA LYS A 393 4.09 -4.61 -9.10
C LYS A 393 2.96 -5.61 -8.90
N LEU A 394 1.74 -5.25 -9.28
CA LEU A 394 0.55 -6.07 -9.08
C LEU A 394 -0.35 -6.05 -10.33
N VAL A 395 -0.86 -7.21 -10.71
CA VAL A 395 -1.92 -7.37 -11.73
C VAL A 395 -3.12 -8.05 -11.08
N CYS A 396 -4.28 -7.44 -11.20
CA CYS A 396 -5.56 -7.97 -10.75
C CYS A 396 -6.33 -8.52 -11.97
N SER A 397 -6.72 -9.79 -11.93
CA SER A 397 -7.46 -10.44 -13.03
C SER A 397 -8.62 -11.34 -12.59
N GLY A 398 -9.38 -11.86 -13.56
CA GLY A 398 -10.56 -12.71 -13.35
C GLY A 398 -10.69 -13.81 -14.41
N HIS A 399 -11.88 -14.02 -14.97
CA HIS A 399 -12.19 -14.86 -16.14
C HIS A 399 -12.29 -16.38 -15.88
N LYS A 400 -11.33 -17.00 -15.19
CA LYS A 400 -11.37 -18.46 -14.92
C LYS A 400 -12.23 -18.83 -13.71
N HIS A 401 -12.83 -17.84 -13.06
CA HIS A 401 -13.71 -17.96 -11.89
C HIS A 401 -13.05 -18.57 -10.63
N GLU A 402 -11.75 -18.78 -10.66
CA GLU A 402 -10.98 -19.37 -9.58
C GLU A 402 -9.89 -18.42 -9.08
N GLU A 403 -9.56 -18.56 -7.81
CA GLU A 403 -8.46 -17.81 -7.22
C GLU A 403 -7.12 -18.42 -7.63
N LEU A 404 -6.15 -17.56 -7.94
CA LEU A 404 -4.76 -17.94 -8.09
C LEU A 404 -3.88 -16.71 -7.86
N ILE A 405 -2.86 -16.89 -7.01
CA ILE A 405 -1.92 -15.83 -6.66
C ILE A 405 -0.52 -16.38 -6.89
N GLU A 406 0.21 -15.76 -7.81
CA GLU A 406 1.60 -16.12 -8.09
C GLU A 406 2.48 -14.89 -8.14
N LYS A 407 3.74 -15.05 -7.72
CA LYS A 407 4.80 -14.06 -7.91
C LYS A 407 5.68 -14.55 -9.05
N HIS A 408 5.83 -13.72 -10.08
CA HIS A 408 6.68 -14.01 -11.22
C HIS A 408 7.89 -13.08 -11.23
N THR A 409 9.06 -13.66 -11.48
CA THR A 409 10.23 -12.92 -11.92
C THR A 409 10.12 -12.64 -13.41
N VAL A 410 10.36 -11.40 -13.80
CA VAL A 410 10.43 -10.93 -15.19
C VAL A 410 11.81 -10.33 -15.40
N TYR A 411 12.50 -10.83 -16.41
CA TYR A 411 13.83 -10.33 -16.79
C TYR A 411 13.67 -9.24 -17.84
N SER A 412 14.18 -8.04 -17.55
CA SER A 412 14.21 -6.93 -18.49
C SER A 412 15.63 -6.40 -18.64
N ASP A 413 16.17 -6.48 -19.86
CA ASP A 413 17.50 -6.01 -20.25
C ASP A 413 18.62 -6.62 -19.36
N GLU A 414 18.90 -6.02 -18.19
CA GLU A 414 19.89 -6.50 -17.19
C GLU A 414 19.34 -6.58 -15.76
N ASN A 415 18.07 -6.22 -15.55
CA ASN A 415 17.43 -6.19 -14.23
C ASN A 415 16.46 -7.34 -14.04
N GLU A 416 16.52 -7.93 -12.84
CA GLU A 416 15.49 -8.82 -12.35
C GLU A 416 14.40 -7.99 -11.67
N SER A 417 13.15 -8.24 -12.01
CA SER A 417 12.03 -7.54 -11.39
C SER A 417 10.87 -8.48 -11.14
N GLU A 418 10.12 -8.22 -10.09
CA GLU A 418 9.02 -9.08 -9.66
C GLU A 418 7.67 -8.43 -9.95
N ILE A 419 6.71 -9.26 -10.36
CA ILE A 419 5.31 -8.89 -10.50
C ILE A 419 4.41 -9.94 -9.83
N VAL A 420 3.45 -9.47 -9.06
CA VAL A 420 2.43 -10.31 -8.43
C VAL A 420 1.21 -10.35 -9.33
N LEU A 421 0.72 -11.55 -9.61
CA LEU A 421 -0.45 -11.82 -10.43
C LEU A 421 -1.52 -12.40 -9.52
N ALA A 422 -2.64 -11.70 -9.38
CA ALA A 422 -3.72 -12.06 -8.45
C ALA A 422 -5.06 -12.18 -9.19
N SER A 423 -5.46 -13.42 -9.45
CA SER A 423 -6.78 -13.77 -9.98
C SER A 423 -7.81 -13.81 -8.87
N ALA A 424 -8.89 -13.06 -9.01
CA ALA A 424 -10.07 -13.19 -8.16
C ALA A 424 -10.93 -14.38 -8.61
N PRO A 425 -11.51 -15.15 -7.65
CA PRO A 425 -12.57 -16.08 -7.97
C PRO A 425 -13.83 -15.31 -8.39
N SER A 426 -14.80 -16.02 -8.96
CA SER A 426 -16.07 -15.39 -9.32
C SER A 426 -16.87 -14.98 -8.08
N LEU A 427 -17.30 -13.71 -8.03
CA LEU A 427 -18.08 -13.22 -6.88
C LEU A 427 -19.51 -13.76 -6.88
N CYS A 428 -20.14 -13.81 -8.05
CA CYS A 428 -21.55 -14.20 -8.16
C CYS A 428 -21.80 -15.25 -9.25
N GLY A 429 -20.90 -15.41 -10.22
CA GLY A 429 -21.01 -16.38 -11.31
C GLY A 429 -20.86 -17.84 -10.91
N SER A 430 -21.11 -18.74 -11.86
CA SER A 430 -21.06 -20.18 -11.64
C SER A 430 -19.62 -20.65 -11.58
N VAL A 431 -19.31 -21.39 -10.53
CA VAL A 431 -18.02 -22.04 -10.31
C VAL A 431 -18.21 -23.55 -10.43
N PHE A 432 -17.46 -24.20 -11.32
CA PHE A 432 -17.48 -25.66 -11.42
C PHE A 432 -16.72 -26.25 -10.23
N ASN A 433 -17.42 -26.99 -9.35
CA ASN A 433 -16.87 -27.56 -8.11
C ASN A 433 -16.20 -26.55 -7.14
N GLY A 434 -16.46 -25.24 -7.31
CA GLY A 434 -15.87 -24.18 -6.51
C GLY A 434 -16.89 -23.48 -5.60
N LYS A 435 -16.43 -22.41 -4.95
CA LYS A 435 -17.25 -21.49 -4.18
C LYS A 435 -17.04 -20.07 -4.68
N ASN A 436 -18.08 -19.25 -4.58
CA ASN A 436 -17.94 -17.84 -4.85
C ASN A 436 -17.03 -17.18 -3.82
N GLY A 437 -16.28 -16.18 -4.25
CA GLY A 437 -15.27 -15.55 -3.41
C GLY A 437 -14.98 -14.12 -3.80
N PHE A 438 -14.17 -13.48 -2.96
CA PHE A 438 -13.48 -12.24 -3.29
C PHE A 438 -12.19 -12.17 -2.49
N GLN A 439 -11.36 -11.17 -2.80
CA GLN A 439 -10.14 -10.94 -2.04
C GLN A 439 -10.00 -9.48 -1.62
N ILE A 440 -9.27 -9.28 -0.52
CA ILE A 440 -8.81 -7.97 -0.08
C ILE A 440 -7.30 -7.96 -0.19
N ILE A 441 -6.79 -7.03 -0.98
CA ILE A 441 -5.37 -6.78 -1.15
C ILE A 441 -5.02 -5.65 -0.19
N LYS A 442 -4.26 -5.97 0.84
CA LYS A 442 -3.65 -4.99 1.73
C LYS A 442 -2.24 -4.70 1.25
N ILE A 443 -1.96 -3.43 1.01
CA ILE A 443 -0.65 -2.93 0.62
C ILE A 443 -0.06 -2.27 1.86
N LEU A 444 1.08 -2.77 2.29
CA LEU A 444 1.84 -2.19 3.39
C LEU A 444 2.96 -1.34 2.81
N ASN A 445 2.90 -0.04 3.05
CA ASN A 445 3.89 0.91 2.57
C ASN A 445 4.91 1.23 3.66
N THR A 446 6.18 1.39 3.26
CA THR A 446 7.23 1.95 4.12
C THR A 446 6.92 3.42 4.48
N SER A 447 7.70 3.99 5.40
CA SER A 447 7.67 5.43 5.71
C SER A 447 7.90 6.32 4.47
N GLU A 448 8.57 5.82 3.44
CA GLU A 448 8.77 6.48 2.14
C GLU A 448 7.59 6.28 1.15
N ASN A 449 6.48 5.70 1.60
CA ASN A 449 5.32 5.35 0.77
C ASN A 449 5.59 4.33 -0.36
N LYS A 450 6.69 3.57 -0.29
CA LYS A 450 6.94 2.46 -1.21
C LYS A 450 6.29 1.19 -0.68
N ALA A 451 5.54 0.45 -1.52
CA ALA A 451 4.98 -0.84 -1.13
C ALA A 451 6.11 -1.82 -0.80
N SER A 452 6.14 -2.33 0.43
CA SER A 452 7.09 -3.35 0.87
C SER A 452 6.48 -4.75 0.88
N LYS A 453 5.15 -4.84 1.04
CA LYS A 453 4.46 -6.12 1.19
C LYS A 453 3.02 -6.06 0.72
N PHE A 454 2.58 -7.12 0.06
CA PHE A 454 1.18 -7.39 -0.21
C PHE A 454 0.66 -8.51 0.70
N ILE A 455 -0.51 -8.29 1.32
CA ILE A 455 -1.25 -9.31 2.07
C ILE A 455 -2.60 -9.47 1.39
N ILE A 456 -2.82 -10.63 0.76
CA ILE A 456 -4.05 -10.93 0.02
C ILE A 456 -4.91 -11.85 0.89
N ASN A 457 -5.93 -11.27 1.51
CA ASN A 457 -6.92 -11.98 2.31
C ASN A 457 -8.02 -12.54 1.41
N LYS A 458 -8.33 -13.82 1.59
CA LYS A 458 -9.27 -14.56 0.76
C LYS A 458 -10.57 -14.78 1.49
N TYR A 459 -11.68 -14.59 0.81
CA TYR A 459 -13.03 -14.81 1.33
C TYR A 459 -13.80 -15.72 0.39
N GLU A 460 -14.49 -16.71 0.95
CA GLU A 460 -15.31 -17.65 0.20
C GLU A 460 -16.67 -17.82 0.86
N THR A 461 -17.68 -18.22 0.08
CA THR A 461 -19.00 -18.54 0.60
C THR A 461 -18.99 -19.84 1.44
N ASN A 462 -19.76 -19.83 2.53
CA ASN A 462 -20.16 -21.05 3.23
C ASN A 462 -21.43 -21.66 2.58
N ILE A 463 -21.96 -22.73 3.18
CA ILE A 463 -23.19 -23.42 2.70
C ILE A 463 -24.43 -22.48 2.75
N LEU A 464 -24.37 -21.41 3.54
CA LEU A 464 -25.44 -20.41 3.68
C LEU A 464 -25.22 -19.18 2.79
N ASN A 465 -24.25 -19.19 1.88
CA ASN A 465 -23.85 -18.04 1.05
C ASN A 465 -23.35 -16.81 1.84
N ASP A 466 -22.86 -17.01 3.07
CA ASP A 466 -22.12 -15.96 3.79
C ASP A 466 -20.63 -16.04 3.45
N PHE A 467 -20.01 -14.90 3.20
CA PHE A 467 -18.56 -14.84 3.02
C PHE A 467 -17.81 -14.98 4.34
N LYS A 468 -16.87 -15.94 4.38
CA LYS A 468 -15.98 -16.18 5.52
C LYS A 468 -14.54 -16.08 5.07
N PHE A 469 -13.70 -15.57 5.97
CA PHE A 469 -12.25 -15.54 5.76
C PHE A 469 -11.74 -16.97 5.61
N LYS A 470 -11.03 -17.25 4.51
CA LYS A 470 -10.53 -18.56 4.15
C LYS A 470 -9.03 -18.72 4.45
N GLY A 471 -8.29 -17.63 4.31
CA GLY A 471 -6.85 -17.60 4.51
C GLY A 471 -6.24 -16.32 3.96
N LYS A 472 -4.92 -16.21 4.08
CA LYS A 472 -4.14 -15.09 3.53
C LYS A 472 -2.89 -15.59 2.82
N THR A 473 -2.48 -14.85 1.81
CA THR A 473 -1.18 -15.00 1.14
C THR A 473 -0.38 -13.72 1.39
N GLU A 474 0.86 -13.87 1.89
CA GLU A 474 1.75 -12.76 2.16
C GLU A 474 2.91 -12.78 1.16
N ILE A 475 3.19 -11.65 0.53
CA ILE A 475 4.22 -11.50 -0.49
C ILE A 475 5.07 -10.30 -0.14
N ASN A 476 6.32 -10.53 0.22
CA ASN A 476 7.31 -9.47 0.38
C ASN A 476 7.80 -9.04 -1.00
N LEU A 477 7.90 -7.73 -1.20
CA LEU A 477 8.42 -7.12 -2.41
C LEU A 477 9.89 -6.80 -2.20
N ASN A 478 10.71 -7.12 -3.20
CA ASN A 478 12.08 -6.61 -3.25
C ASN A 478 12.01 -5.14 -3.66
N ASN A 479 12.42 -4.25 -2.75
CA ASN A 479 12.51 -2.80 -3.00
C ASN A 479 13.82 -2.44 -3.68
#